data_AF-A0A846QSH8-F1
#
_entry.id   AF-A0A846QSH8-F1
#
_cell.length_a   1.000
_cell.length_b   1.000
_cell.length_c   1.000
_cell.angle_alpha   90.00
_cell.angle_beta   90.00
_cell.angle_gamma   90.00
#
_symmetry.space_group_name_H-M   'P 1'
#
loop_
_entity.id
_entity.type
_entity.pdbx_description
1 polymer ?
#
loop_
_entity_poly.entity_id
_entity_poly.type
_entity_poly.pdbx_seq_one_letter_code
_entity_poly.pdbx_strand_id
1 'polypeptide(L)'
;MKKINLLIKILILTPVLTISCTNSKFEDITEDIYVSIPDTKFEEKLIELGIDSDGIINQKALKIDVSNVEYLNLNNTSSNIITDLKGIEAFVNLKRLYASGNELTTIDLSNNILLDTINLSVNKLTSIKGLSNINNLKWLSLSYNYFTEFVIDNSSIENILMSDNYLVSFDASKAPKLGSALLSLNKIEYLDFSKNTLLKTLVFSANKVKTINLDNNLNLKYIYCSSNLLEAFDVSKLNKLIDLRIDRNPDLSCIKIATSQNIPILKLSPYQQTNVNCN
;
A
#
# COMPACT_ATOMS: atom_id res chain seq x y z
N MET A 1 -60.09 -41.37 -68.25
CA MET A 1 -60.87 -40.83 -67.11
C MET A 1 -60.31 -41.39 -65.81
N LYS A 2 -60.16 -40.50 -64.81
CA LYS A 2 -59.70 -40.68 -63.42
C LYS A 2 -58.20 -41.01 -63.19
N LYS A 3 -57.43 -39.95 -62.92
CA LYS A 3 -56.15 -39.96 -62.20
C LYS A 3 -56.40 -40.28 -60.72
N ILE A 4 -55.64 -41.20 -60.15
CA ILE A 4 -55.41 -41.31 -58.71
C ILE A 4 -53.90 -41.50 -58.51
N ASN A 5 -53.26 -40.46 -57.99
CA ASN A 5 -51.92 -40.53 -57.40
C ASN A 5 -52.08 -40.98 -55.96
N LEU A 6 -51.33 -41.98 -55.49
CA LEU A 6 -50.94 -42.00 -54.07
C LEU A 6 -49.61 -42.71 -53.83
N LEU A 7 -48.80 -41.98 -53.08
CA LEU A 7 -47.40 -42.15 -52.72
C LEU A 7 -47.02 -43.53 -52.15
N ILE A 8 -45.87 -44.01 -52.61
CA ILE A 8 -45.05 -45.04 -51.95
C ILE A 8 -44.43 -44.42 -50.69
N LYS A 9 -44.86 -44.86 -49.50
CA LYS A 9 -44.20 -44.54 -48.23
C LYS A 9 -43.04 -45.51 -48.02
N ILE A 10 -41.82 -45.02 -48.21
CA ILE A 10 -40.59 -45.68 -47.76
C ILE A 10 -40.55 -45.58 -46.23
N LEU A 11 -40.49 -46.74 -45.56
CA LEU A 11 -40.33 -46.86 -44.13
C LEU A 11 -38.87 -46.55 -43.78
N ILE A 12 -38.56 -45.30 -43.44
CA ILE A 12 -37.25 -44.92 -42.92
C ILE A 12 -37.26 -45.22 -41.42
N LEU A 13 -36.53 -46.27 -41.02
CA LEU A 13 -36.22 -46.53 -39.61
C LEU A 13 -35.28 -45.41 -39.15
N THR A 14 -35.82 -44.39 -38.48
CA THR A 14 -35.00 -43.39 -37.78
C THR A 14 -34.52 -44.00 -36.46
N PRO A 15 -33.22 -43.95 -36.14
CA PRO A 15 -32.77 -44.30 -34.81
C PRO A 15 -33.31 -43.22 -33.86
N VAL A 16 -34.21 -43.63 -32.96
CA VAL A 16 -34.59 -42.83 -31.81
C VAL A 16 -33.36 -42.77 -30.92
N LEU A 17 -32.56 -41.71 -31.08
CA LEU A 17 -31.64 -41.27 -30.04
C LEU A 17 -32.50 -40.80 -28.88
N THR A 18 -32.76 -41.70 -27.94
CA THR A 18 -33.23 -41.32 -26.61
C THR A 18 -32.14 -40.46 -26.01
N ILE A 19 -32.34 -39.14 -26.01
CA ILE A 19 -31.59 -38.24 -25.15
C ILE A 19 -31.96 -38.65 -23.73
N SER A 20 -31.10 -39.47 -23.13
CA SER A 20 -31.06 -39.62 -21.69
C SER A 20 -30.60 -38.27 -21.17
N CYS A 21 -31.53 -37.47 -20.65
CA CYS A 21 -31.19 -36.31 -19.85
C CYS A 21 -30.52 -36.81 -18.57
N THR A 22 -29.20 -36.96 -18.62
CA THR A 22 -28.41 -36.93 -17.39
C THR A 22 -28.61 -35.54 -16.81
N ASN A 23 -29.12 -35.48 -15.58
CA ASN A 23 -29.06 -34.30 -14.71
C ASN A 23 -27.58 -33.97 -14.38
N SER A 24 -26.77 -33.69 -15.39
CA SER A 24 -25.59 -32.86 -15.18
C SER A 24 -26.16 -31.46 -15.00
N LYS A 25 -26.09 -30.96 -13.76
CA LYS A 25 -26.11 -29.52 -13.53
C LYS A 25 -25.17 -28.93 -14.57
N PHE A 26 -25.70 -28.19 -15.53
CA PHE A 26 -24.92 -27.16 -16.19
C PHE A 26 -24.60 -26.18 -15.06
N GLU A 27 -23.50 -26.42 -14.34
CA GLU A 27 -22.85 -25.34 -13.62
C GLU A 27 -22.52 -24.30 -14.67
N ASP A 28 -23.07 -23.12 -14.44
CA ASP A 28 -23.05 -22.01 -15.36
C ASP A 28 -21.60 -21.59 -15.60
N ILE A 29 -21.03 -22.02 -16.73
CA ILE A 29 -19.65 -21.71 -17.15
C ILE A 29 -19.49 -20.17 -17.32
N THR A 30 -20.59 -19.40 -17.28
CA THR A 30 -20.57 -17.93 -17.36
C THR A 30 -20.22 -17.24 -16.05
N GLU A 31 -20.34 -17.89 -14.89
CA GLU A 31 -20.01 -17.27 -13.59
C GLU A 31 -18.49 -17.15 -13.37
N ASP A 32 -17.69 -17.98 -14.06
CA ASP A 32 -16.24 -18.05 -13.85
C ASP A 32 -15.43 -17.06 -14.71
N ILE A 33 -16.03 -16.38 -15.69
CA ILE A 33 -15.30 -15.43 -16.55
C ILE A 33 -15.37 -13.98 -16.05
N TYR A 34 -16.24 -13.67 -15.10
CA TYR A 34 -16.40 -12.33 -14.54
C TYR A 34 -15.79 -12.23 -13.14
N VAL A 35 -15.35 -11.02 -12.78
CA VAL A 35 -15.07 -10.61 -11.40
C VAL A 35 -16.13 -9.60 -10.97
N SER A 36 -16.60 -9.70 -9.73
CA SER A 36 -17.53 -8.72 -9.16
C SER A 36 -16.80 -7.43 -8.81
N ILE A 37 -17.33 -6.29 -9.26
CA ILE A 37 -16.84 -4.93 -8.99
C ILE A 37 -18.02 -4.12 -8.40
N PRO A 38 -18.37 -4.31 -7.10
CA PRO A 38 -19.62 -3.74 -6.55
C PRO A 38 -19.64 -2.21 -6.45
N ASP A 39 -18.47 -1.58 -6.30
CA ASP A 39 -18.35 -0.13 -6.29
C ASP A 39 -18.46 0.40 -7.73
N THR A 40 -19.60 1.02 -8.05
CA THR A 40 -19.85 1.53 -9.41
C THR A 40 -18.89 2.64 -9.81
N LYS A 41 -18.28 3.35 -8.85
CA LYS A 41 -17.27 4.38 -9.11
C LYS A 41 -15.93 3.75 -9.47
N PHE A 42 -15.61 2.60 -8.87
CA PHE A 42 -14.48 1.78 -9.30
C PHE A 42 -14.70 1.24 -10.73
N GLU A 43 -15.88 0.66 -11.01
CA GLU A 43 -16.22 0.16 -12.35
C GLU A 43 -16.23 1.27 -13.42
N GLU A 44 -16.88 2.41 -13.14
CA GLU A 44 -16.83 3.61 -13.99
C GLU A 44 -15.38 3.99 -14.31
N LYS A 45 -14.49 3.90 -13.32
CA LYS A 45 -13.07 4.21 -13.53
C LYS A 45 -12.37 3.19 -14.42
N LEU A 46 -12.71 1.90 -14.30
CA LEU A 46 -12.17 0.86 -15.19
C LEU A 46 -12.62 1.08 -16.64
N ILE A 47 -13.87 1.50 -16.86
CA ILE A 47 -14.40 1.87 -18.18
C ILE A 47 -13.65 3.10 -18.74
N GLU A 48 -13.48 4.15 -17.94
CA GLU A 48 -12.71 5.36 -18.33
C GLU A 48 -11.27 5.04 -18.74
N LEU A 49 -10.65 4.06 -18.09
CA LEU A 49 -9.29 3.60 -18.38
C LEU A 49 -9.23 2.64 -19.59
N GLY A 50 -10.39 2.27 -20.16
CA GLY A 50 -10.47 1.27 -21.24
C GLY A 50 -10.08 -0.14 -20.80
N ILE A 51 -10.15 -0.42 -19.49
CA ILE A 51 -9.91 -1.75 -18.93
C ILE A 51 -11.17 -2.59 -19.09
N ASP A 52 -12.31 -2.07 -18.61
CA ASP A 52 -13.59 -2.79 -18.72
C ASP A 52 -14.17 -2.66 -20.13
N SER A 53 -14.06 -3.76 -20.90
CA SER A 53 -14.19 -3.73 -22.35
C SER A 53 -15.62 -3.65 -22.86
N ASP A 54 -16.61 -4.00 -22.04
CA ASP A 54 -18.02 -3.91 -22.42
C ASP A 54 -18.58 -2.48 -22.29
N GLY A 55 -17.89 -1.61 -21.56
CA GLY A 55 -18.21 -0.20 -21.38
C GLY A 55 -19.54 0.07 -20.66
N ILE A 56 -20.08 -0.91 -19.93
CA ILE A 56 -21.35 -0.78 -19.22
C ILE A 56 -21.17 -0.97 -17.72
N ILE A 57 -21.76 -0.07 -16.93
CA ILE A 57 -21.74 -0.18 -15.46
C ILE A 57 -22.72 -1.27 -15.04
N ASN A 58 -22.23 -2.47 -14.77
CA ASN A 58 -23.02 -3.67 -14.48
C ASN A 58 -22.52 -4.44 -13.23
N GLN A 59 -21.64 -3.81 -12.44
CA GLN A 59 -20.95 -4.31 -11.25
C GLN A 59 -20.05 -5.53 -11.48
N LYS A 60 -19.53 -5.69 -12.69
CA LYS A 60 -18.63 -6.79 -13.04
C LYS A 60 -17.69 -6.39 -14.16
N ALA A 61 -16.50 -6.96 -14.15
CA ALA A 61 -15.57 -6.87 -15.28
C ALA A 61 -15.20 -8.28 -15.74
N LEU A 62 -14.76 -8.45 -16.99
CA LEU A 62 -14.20 -9.72 -17.42
C LEU A 62 -12.86 -9.96 -16.71
N LYS A 63 -12.62 -11.18 -16.21
CA LYS A 63 -11.33 -11.54 -15.58
C LYS A 63 -10.15 -11.32 -16.53
N ILE A 64 -10.36 -11.54 -17.84
CA ILE A 64 -9.31 -11.34 -18.84
C ILE A 64 -8.92 -9.86 -18.98
N ASP A 65 -9.87 -8.95 -18.79
CA ASP A 65 -9.63 -7.51 -18.89
C ASP A 65 -8.73 -7.04 -17.74
N VAL A 66 -9.07 -7.44 -16.52
CA VAL A 66 -8.34 -7.01 -15.32
C VAL A 66 -7.03 -7.76 -15.09
N SER A 67 -6.94 -9.03 -15.52
CA SER A 67 -5.75 -9.85 -15.28
C SER A 67 -4.52 -9.41 -16.08
N ASN A 68 -4.69 -8.67 -17.17
CA ASN A 68 -3.58 -8.13 -17.97
C ASN A 68 -3.05 -6.78 -17.46
N VAL A 69 -3.70 -6.18 -16.45
CA VAL A 69 -3.35 -4.86 -15.94
C VAL A 69 -2.13 -4.93 -15.04
N GLU A 70 -1.02 -4.32 -15.45
CA GLU A 70 0.19 -4.18 -14.63
C GLU A 70 0.26 -2.86 -13.83
N TYR A 71 -0.46 -1.83 -14.29
CA TYR A 71 -0.50 -0.50 -13.70
C TYR A 71 -1.94 -0.01 -13.64
N LEU A 72 -2.43 0.27 -12.43
CA LEU A 72 -3.78 0.75 -12.20
C LEU A 72 -3.74 2.10 -11.48
N ASN A 73 -4.30 3.13 -12.12
CA ASN A 73 -4.38 4.48 -11.58
C ASN A 73 -5.83 4.92 -11.35
N LEU A 74 -6.23 4.81 -10.10
CA LEU A 74 -7.50 5.20 -9.51
C LEU A 74 -7.36 6.46 -8.65
N ASN A 75 -6.27 7.24 -8.80
CA ASN A 75 -6.14 8.49 -8.05
C ASN A 75 -7.33 9.40 -8.37
N ASN A 76 -7.96 9.92 -7.33
CA ASN A 76 -9.12 10.76 -7.46
C ASN A 76 -8.85 12.18 -6.95
N THR A 77 -9.21 13.16 -7.77
CA THR A 77 -9.21 14.59 -7.43
C THR A 77 -10.57 15.23 -7.75
N SER A 78 -11.58 14.41 -8.01
CA SER A 78 -12.91 14.81 -8.47
C SER A 78 -14.02 14.16 -7.61
N SER A 79 -15.27 14.35 -7.99
CA SER A 79 -16.43 13.78 -7.31
C SER A 79 -16.59 12.26 -7.51
N ASN A 80 -15.75 11.61 -8.31
CA ASN A 80 -15.84 10.17 -8.60
C ASN A 80 -15.13 9.35 -7.51
N ILE A 81 -15.68 9.41 -6.29
CA ILE A 81 -15.08 8.84 -5.08
C ILE A 81 -15.30 7.33 -5.03
N ILE A 82 -14.20 6.58 -5.01
CA ILE A 82 -14.22 5.14 -4.79
C ILE A 82 -14.19 4.86 -3.28
N THR A 83 -15.05 3.94 -2.84
CA THR A 83 -15.19 3.57 -1.42
C THR A 83 -14.78 2.13 -1.12
N ASP A 84 -14.84 1.26 -2.13
CA ASP A 84 -14.43 -0.14 -2.05
C ASP A 84 -13.67 -0.57 -3.33
N LEU A 85 -12.61 -1.34 -3.15
CA LEU A 85 -11.82 -1.95 -4.24
C LEU A 85 -12.05 -3.45 -4.37
N LYS A 86 -13.13 -4.00 -3.82
CA LYS A 86 -13.50 -5.39 -4.04
C LYS A 86 -13.49 -5.73 -5.54
N GLY A 87 -12.85 -6.85 -5.88
CA GLY A 87 -12.51 -7.27 -7.23
C GLY A 87 -11.06 -6.98 -7.62
N ILE A 88 -10.32 -6.16 -6.86
CA ILE A 88 -8.88 -5.92 -7.05
C ILE A 88 -8.05 -7.21 -6.96
N GLU A 89 -8.55 -8.24 -6.27
CA GLU A 89 -7.93 -9.56 -6.18
C GLU A 89 -7.76 -10.27 -7.53
N ALA A 90 -8.55 -9.89 -8.55
CA ALA A 90 -8.45 -10.45 -9.90
C ALA A 90 -7.35 -9.79 -10.76
N PHE A 91 -6.77 -8.68 -10.29
CA PHE A 91 -5.67 -7.98 -10.96
C PHE A 91 -4.33 -8.67 -10.62
N VAL A 92 -4.21 -9.93 -11.02
CA VAL A 92 -3.11 -10.84 -10.62
C VAL A 92 -1.74 -10.42 -11.15
N ASN A 93 -1.67 -9.67 -12.25
CA ASN A 93 -0.43 -9.13 -12.81
C ASN A 93 -0.11 -7.69 -12.36
N LEU A 94 -0.86 -7.15 -11.40
CA LEU A 94 -0.70 -5.77 -10.94
C LEU A 94 0.65 -5.57 -10.24
N LYS A 95 1.46 -4.67 -10.79
CA LYS A 95 2.76 -4.26 -10.24
C LYS A 95 2.66 -2.91 -9.53
N ARG A 96 1.73 -2.05 -9.95
CA ARG A 96 1.59 -0.69 -9.41
C ARG A 96 0.14 -0.31 -9.21
N LEU A 97 -0.20 0.03 -7.98
CA LEU A 97 -1.53 0.51 -7.59
C LEU A 97 -1.44 1.94 -7.09
N TYR A 98 -2.18 2.85 -7.72
CA TYR A 98 -2.37 4.22 -7.28
C TYR A 98 -3.87 4.43 -7.05
N ALA A 99 -4.31 4.63 -5.81
CA ALA A 99 -5.71 4.88 -5.46
C ALA A 99 -5.83 5.98 -4.39
N SER A 100 -5.01 7.02 -4.52
CA SER A 100 -4.99 8.17 -3.62
C SER A 100 -6.19 9.10 -3.82
N GLY A 101 -6.67 9.75 -2.76
CA GLY A 101 -7.75 10.74 -2.84
C GLY A 101 -9.15 10.12 -2.92
N ASN A 102 -9.30 8.90 -2.40
CA ASN A 102 -10.57 8.17 -2.34
C ASN A 102 -11.08 8.09 -0.90
N GLU A 103 -12.12 7.31 -0.65
CA GLU A 103 -12.68 7.10 0.68
C GLU A 103 -12.59 5.64 1.15
N LEU A 104 -11.53 4.94 0.73
CA LEU A 104 -11.30 3.54 1.10
C LEU A 104 -11.15 3.41 2.61
N THR A 105 -11.92 2.50 3.21
CA THR A 105 -11.87 2.20 4.66
C THR A 105 -11.07 0.94 4.97
N THR A 106 -11.04 0.00 4.04
CA THR A 106 -10.23 -1.22 4.09
C THR A 106 -9.73 -1.58 2.70
N ILE A 107 -8.70 -2.43 2.63
CA ILE A 107 -8.24 -3.02 1.38
C ILE A 107 -7.56 -4.37 1.66
N ASP A 108 -7.80 -5.34 0.79
CA ASP A 108 -7.14 -6.64 0.81
C ASP A 108 -6.32 -6.83 -0.47
N LEU A 109 -5.00 -6.90 -0.32
CA LEU A 109 -4.05 -7.07 -1.42
C LEU A 109 -3.41 -8.46 -1.43
N SER A 110 -4.01 -9.44 -0.73
CA SER A 110 -3.42 -10.77 -0.51
C SER A 110 -3.11 -11.53 -1.80
N ASN A 111 -3.81 -11.24 -2.89
CA ASN A 111 -3.62 -11.87 -4.20
C ASN A 111 -2.77 -11.04 -5.18
N ASN A 112 -2.48 -9.77 -4.88
CA ASN A 112 -1.71 -8.88 -5.75
C ASN A 112 -0.19 -8.99 -5.46
N ILE A 113 0.33 -10.22 -5.50
CA ILE A 113 1.67 -10.57 -5.01
C ILE A 113 2.84 -9.95 -5.82
N LEU A 114 2.54 -9.42 -7.01
CA LEU A 114 3.51 -8.80 -7.91
C LEU A 114 3.67 -7.30 -7.71
N LEU A 115 2.94 -6.69 -6.77
CA LEU A 115 3.04 -5.27 -6.46
C LEU A 115 4.47 -4.87 -6.04
N ASP A 116 4.97 -3.79 -6.65
CA ASP A 116 6.21 -3.11 -6.28
C ASP A 116 5.97 -1.70 -5.70
N THR A 117 4.83 -1.09 -6.03
CA THR A 117 4.49 0.29 -5.65
C THR A 117 3.00 0.38 -5.30
N ILE A 118 2.71 0.89 -4.10
CA ILE A 118 1.34 1.08 -3.61
C ILE A 118 1.18 2.51 -3.09
N ASN A 119 0.31 3.31 -3.72
CA ASN A 119 -0.13 4.60 -3.20
C ASN A 119 -1.60 4.54 -2.79
N LEU A 120 -1.85 4.57 -1.49
CA LEU A 120 -3.19 4.63 -0.88
C LEU A 120 -3.33 5.87 0.01
N SER A 121 -2.52 6.91 -0.23
CA SER A 121 -2.57 8.13 0.55
C SER A 121 -3.87 8.90 0.37
N VAL A 122 -4.29 9.68 1.36
CA VAL A 122 -5.55 10.46 1.31
C VAL A 122 -6.74 9.52 1.11
N ASN A 123 -6.96 8.66 2.10
CA ASN A 123 -8.07 7.74 2.18
C ASN A 123 -8.62 7.71 3.62
N LYS A 124 -9.50 6.76 3.93
CA LYS A 124 -10.05 6.55 5.27
C LYS A 124 -9.57 5.24 5.90
N LEU A 125 -8.39 4.74 5.50
CA LEU A 125 -7.90 3.43 5.91
C LEU A 125 -7.49 3.42 7.39
N THR A 126 -7.87 2.34 8.07
CA THR A 126 -7.38 1.99 9.41
C THR A 126 -6.60 0.69 9.42
N SER A 127 -6.69 -0.09 8.33
CA SER A 127 -6.00 -1.38 8.17
C SER A 127 -5.74 -1.70 6.70
N ILE A 128 -4.80 -2.60 6.45
CA ILE A 128 -4.46 -3.16 5.14
C ILE A 128 -4.10 -4.63 5.32
N LYS A 129 -4.57 -5.50 4.42
CA LYS A 129 -4.29 -6.93 4.45
C LYS A 129 -3.42 -7.37 3.28
N GLY A 130 -2.66 -8.45 3.47
CA GLY A 130 -1.91 -9.11 2.40
C GLY A 130 -0.49 -8.59 2.14
N LEU A 131 -0.01 -7.58 2.87
CA LEU A 131 1.34 -7.02 2.65
C LEU A 131 2.46 -8.06 2.78
N SER A 132 2.28 -9.09 3.62
CA SER A 132 3.26 -10.17 3.81
C SER A 132 3.39 -11.11 2.61
N ASN A 133 2.40 -11.14 1.71
CA ASN A 133 2.45 -11.95 0.49
C ASN A 133 3.21 -11.24 -0.65
N ILE A 134 3.44 -9.92 -0.54
CA ILE A 134 3.99 -9.09 -1.60
C ILE A 134 5.52 -9.08 -1.52
N ASN A 135 6.18 -9.95 -2.29
CA ASN A 135 7.63 -10.17 -2.18
C ASN A 135 8.50 -9.09 -2.87
N ASN A 136 7.89 -8.21 -3.66
CA ASN A 136 8.57 -7.21 -4.48
C ASN A 136 8.25 -5.76 -4.10
N LEU A 137 7.52 -5.54 -3.00
CA LEU A 137 7.12 -4.21 -2.57
C LEU A 137 8.36 -3.36 -2.26
N LYS A 138 8.50 -2.21 -2.90
CA LYS A 138 9.60 -1.25 -2.68
C LYS A 138 9.11 0.07 -2.08
N TRP A 139 7.91 0.49 -2.44
CA TRP A 139 7.36 1.78 -2.02
C TRP A 139 5.89 1.63 -1.59
N LEU A 140 5.59 2.08 -0.38
CA LEU A 140 4.25 2.10 0.19
C LEU A 140 3.96 3.49 0.76
N SER A 141 2.87 4.10 0.29
CA SER A 141 2.32 5.30 0.92
C SER A 141 0.93 5.06 1.46
N LEU A 142 0.80 5.31 2.75
CA LEU A 142 -0.41 5.31 3.57
C LEU A 142 -0.58 6.66 4.28
N SER A 143 0.11 7.71 3.85
CA SER A 143 -0.02 9.05 4.43
C SER A 143 -1.46 9.57 4.33
N TYR A 144 -1.89 10.44 5.24
CA TYR A 144 -3.25 10.99 5.24
C TYR A 144 -4.32 9.89 5.29
N ASN A 145 -4.26 9.08 6.35
CA ASN A 145 -5.23 8.03 6.66
C ASN A 145 -5.54 8.07 8.18
N TYR A 146 -6.22 7.04 8.70
CA TYR A 146 -6.64 6.97 10.10
C TYR A 146 -5.94 5.86 10.90
N PHE A 147 -4.73 5.44 10.52
CA PHE A 147 -4.00 4.41 11.25
C PHE A 147 -3.60 4.90 12.66
N THR A 148 -3.87 4.08 13.68
CA THR A 148 -3.44 4.31 15.07
C THR A 148 -2.24 3.45 15.46
N GLU A 149 -2.06 2.33 14.77
CA GLU A 149 -0.93 1.43 14.93
C GLU A 149 -0.55 0.87 13.56
N PHE A 150 0.73 0.53 13.39
CA PHE A 150 1.18 -0.13 12.17
C PHE A 150 2.39 -1.02 12.41
N VAL A 151 2.32 -2.23 11.87
CA VAL A 151 3.44 -3.18 11.81
C VAL A 151 3.77 -3.41 10.35
N ILE A 152 5.01 -3.16 9.97
CA ILE A 152 5.47 -3.46 8.61
C ILE A 152 5.69 -4.97 8.48
N ASP A 153 4.64 -5.72 8.21
CA ASP A 153 4.73 -7.17 7.94
C ASP A 153 5.16 -7.44 6.49
N ASN A 154 6.32 -6.92 6.08
CA ASN A 154 6.87 -7.07 4.74
C ASN A 154 8.40 -6.96 4.74
N SER A 155 9.09 -7.94 4.15
CA SER A 155 10.56 -8.02 4.16
C SER A 155 11.26 -7.31 3.00
N SER A 156 10.51 -6.92 1.96
CA SER A 156 11.07 -6.33 0.74
C SER A 156 11.06 -4.80 0.72
N ILE A 157 10.15 -4.17 1.47
CA ILE A 157 9.90 -2.73 1.45
C ILE A 157 11.14 -1.90 1.74
N GLU A 158 11.34 -0.88 0.91
CA GLU A 158 12.50 0.02 0.97
C GLU A 158 12.09 1.43 1.43
N ASN A 159 10.86 1.86 1.12
CA ASN A 159 10.37 3.21 1.42
C ASN A 159 8.94 3.15 1.96
N ILE A 160 8.72 3.79 3.10
CA ILE A 160 7.39 3.91 3.70
C ILE A 160 7.04 5.36 4.03
N LEU A 161 5.85 5.77 3.61
CA LEU A 161 5.29 7.09 3.88
C LEU A 161 3.98 6.91 4.65
N MET A 162 3.96 7.30 5.92
CA MET A 162 2.80 7.24 6.82
C MET A 162 2.62 8.55 7.58
N SER A 163 2.96 9.67 6.95
CA SER A 163 2.78 10.97 7.58
C SER A 163 1.29 11.33 7.67
N ASP A 164 0.90 12.15 8.64
CA ASP A 164 -0.49 12.58 8.81
C ASP A 164 -1.42 11.37 9.05
N ASN A 165 -1.17 10.69 10.16
CA ASN A 165 -2.01 9.62 10.68
C ASN A 165 -2.19 9.85 12.19
N TYR A 166 -2.69 8.85 12.92
CA TYR A 166 -2.87 8.91 14.36
C TYR A 166 -1.99 7.89 15.08
N LEU A 167 -0.86 7.51 14.49
CA LEU A 167 0.01 6.44 14.98
C LEU A 167 0.49 6.75 16.39
N VAL A 168 0.20 5.86 17.33
CA VAL A 168 0.81 5.82 18.66
C VAL A 168 1.93 4.77 18.72
N SER A 169 1.87 3.77 17.84
CA SER A 169 2.84 2.68 17.71
C SER A 169 3.20 2.43 16.25
N PHE A 170 4.48 2.17 15.99
CA PHE A 170 5.01 1.84 14.68
C PHE A 170 6.15 0.81 14.82
N ASP A 171 5.99 -0.36 14.22
CA ASP A 171 6.97 -1.45 14.26
C ASP A 171 7.52 -1.75 12.86
N ALA A 172 8.81 -1.48 12.68
CA ALA A 172 9.55 -1.75 11.43
C ALA A 172 10.49 -2.97 11.53
N SER A 173 10.39 -3.78 12.59
CA SER A 173 11.33 -4.86 12.90
C SER A 173 11.43 -5.94 11.80
N LYS A 174 10.35 -6.13 11.04
CA LYS A 174 10.25 -7.10 9.94
C LYS A 174 10.63 -6.52 8.56
N ALA A 175 11.09 -5.27 8.49
CA ALA A 175 11.46 -4.59 7.25
C ALA A 175 12.99 -4.31 7.15
N PRO A 176 13.84 -5.35 7.03
CA PRO A 176 15.29 -5.18 7.06
C PRO A 176 15.86 -4.37 5.88
N LYS A 177 15.10 -4.25 4.78
CA LYS A 177 15.49 -3.47 3.60
C LYS A 177 15.09 -1.99 3.66
N LEU A 178 14.42 -1.56 4.73
CA LEU A 178 13.91 -0.20 4.86
C LEU A 178 15.05 0.83 4.80
N GLY A 179 15.01 1.67 3.77
CA GLY A 179 15.95 2.74 3.49
C GLY A 179 15.40 4.14 3.81
N SER A 180 14.07 4.32 3.81
CA SER A 180 13.42 5.59 4.14
C SER A 180 12.10 5.39 4.90
N ALA A 181 11.92 6.16 5.98
CA ALA A 181 10.66 6.21 6.74
C ALA A 181 10.21 7.66 6.98
N LEU A 182 9.00 8.00 6.53
CA LEU A 182 8.36 9.31 6.72
C LEU A 182 7.11 9.17 7.58
N LEU A 183 7.23 9.53 8.86
CA LEU A 183 6.27 9.33 9.95
C LEU A 183 5.80 10.64 10.59
N SER A 184 5.97 11.78 9.90
CA SER A 184 5.62 13.09 10.46
C SER A 184 4.14 13.23 10.77
N LEU A 185 3.79 14.12 11.71
CA LEU A 185 2.39 14.42 12.04
C LEU A 185 1.64 13.15 12.50
N ASN A 186 2.14 12.57 13.58
CA ASN A 186 1.58 11.40 14.26
C ASN A 186 1.61 11.63 15.78
N LYS A 187 1.40 10.59 16.58
CA LYS A 187 1.35 10.63 18.06
C LYS A 187 2.32 9.63 18.70
N ILE A 188 3.39 9.26 17.98
CA ILE A 188 4.32 8.20 18.39
C ILE A 188 5.17 8.67 19.58
N GLU A 189 5.31 7.84 20.62
CA GLU A 189 6.13 8.14 21.81
C GLU A 189 7.51 7.45 21.81
N TYR A 190 7.64 6.32 21.13
CA TYR A 190 8.86 5.51 21.06
C TYR A 190 9.10 5.02 19.63
N LEU A 191 10.36 5.03 19.19
CA LEU A 191 10.77 4.48 17.91
C LEU A 191 11.98 3.56 18.07
N ASP A 192 11.96 2.43 17.37
CA ASP A 192 13.09 1.50 17.27
C ASP A 192 13.37 1.17 15.81
N PHE A 193 14.56 1.54 15.33
CA PHE A 193 15.03 1.19 13.99
C PHE A 193 16.27 0.29 14.02
N SER A 194 16.53 -0.39 15.14
CA SER A 194 17.71 -1.23 15.35
C SER A 194 17.84 -2.38 14.34
N LYS A 195 16.75 -2.78 13.67
CA LYS A 195 16.72 -3.81 12.62
C LYS A 195 16.86 -3.25 11.20
N ASN A 196 16.74 -1.94 11.01
CA ASN A 196 16.69 -1.28 9.71
C ASN A 196 18.05 -0.66 9.35
N THR A 197 19.10 -1.49 9.29
CA THR A 197 20.51 -1.05 9.13
C THR A 197 20.81 -0.32 7.81
N LEU A 198 19.92 -0.43 6.83
CA LEU A 198 20.00 0.26 5.54
C LEU A 198 19.38 1.66 5.53
N LEU A 199 18.77 2.11 6.65
CA LEU A 199 18.08 3.39 6.74
C LEU A 199 19.02 4.57 6.43
N LYS A 200 18.60 5.43 5.50
CA LYS A 200 19.32 6.64 5.04
C LYS A 200 18.56 7.92 5.38
N THR A 201 17.23 7.84 5.38
CA THR A 201 16.33 8.97 5.62
C THR A 201 15.31 8.59 6.69
N LEU A 202 15.22 9.40 7.74
CA LEU A 202 14.25 9.23 8.80
C LEU A 202 13.59 10.57 9.13
N VAL A 203 12.29 10.65 8.89
CA VAL A 203 11.50 11.86 9.13
C VAL A 203 10.37 11.50 10.09
N PHE A 204 10.36 12.11 11.28
CA PHE A 204 9.35 11.89 12.31
C PHE A 204 9.02 13.19 13.06
N SER A 205 9.15 14.33 12.37
CA SER A 205 8.83 15.63 12.94
C SER A 205 7.35 15.73 13.32
N ALA A 206 7.02 16.51 14.35
CA ALA A 206 5.67 16.65 14.88
C ALA A 206 5.08 15.30 15.34
N ASN A 207 5.74 14.72 16.35
CA ASN A 207 5.29 13.53 17.08
C ASN A 207 5.41 13.81 18.59
N LYS A 208 5.36 12.76 19.41
CA LYS A 208 5.56 12.81 20.87
C LYS A 208 6.78 11.99 21.30
N VAL A 209 7.75 11.78 20.41
CA VAL A 209 8.85 10.83 20.63
C VAL A 209 9.72 11.33 21.77
N LYS A 210 9.89 10.49 22.80
CA LYS A 210 10.76 10.76 23.96
C LYS A 210 12.11 10.08 23.83
N THR A 211 12.09 8.86 23.30
CA THR A 211 13.29 8.03 23.12
C THR A 211 13.27 7.33 21.76
N ILE A 212 14.46 7.09 21.22
CA ILE A 212 14.65 6.41 19.94
C ILE A 212 15.95 5.63 19.93
N ASN A 213 15.94 4.43 19.36
CA ASN A 213 17.14 3.63 19.14
C ASN A 213 17.63 3.74 17.69
N LEU A 214 18.81 4.35 17.49
CA LEU A 214 19.48 4.50 16.19
C LEU A 214 20.88 3.85 16.13
N ASP A 215 21.25 3.02 17.10
CA ASP A 215 22.63 2.56 17.28
C ASP A 215 23.20 1.80 16.07
N ASN A 216 22.34 1.12 15.32
CA ASN A 216 22.73 0.30 14.16
C ASN A 216 22.52 1.03 12.81
N ASN A 217 22.02 2.27 12.81
CA ASN A 217 21.61 2.97 11.58
C ASN A 217 22.74 3.84 11.01
N LEU A 218 23.94 3.26 10.87
CA LEU A 218 25.18 3.95 10.47
C LEU A 218 25.15 4.56 9.06
N ASN A 219 24.12 4.25 8.28
CA ASN A 219 23.90 4.78 6.93
C ASN A 219 23.02 6.04 6.88
N LEU A 220 22.49 6.50 8.03
CA LEU A 220 21.66 7.70 8.10
C LEU A 220 22.40 8.93 7.60
N LYS A 221 21.71 9.66 6.72
CA LYS A 221 22.16 10.93 6.12
C LYS A 221 21.23 12.08 6.48
N TYR A 222 19.94 11.81 6.62
CA TYR A 222 18.91 12.82 6.84
C TYR A 222 18.02 12.42 8.01
N ILE A 223 17.99 13.24 9.06
CA ILE A 223 17.12 13.05 10.23
C ILE A 223 16.33 14.32 10.46
N TYR A 224 15.00 14.25 10.30
CA TYR A 224 14.08 15.36 10.55
C TYR A 224 13.13 15.00 11.69
N CYS A 225 13.48 15.44 12.90
CA CYS A 225 12.80 15.12 14.15
C CYS A 225 12.36 16.37 14.94
N SER A 226 12.20 17.50 14.25
CA SER A 226 11.73 18.73 14.87
C SER A 226 10.35 18.55 15.52
N SER A 227 10.05 19.31 16.57
CA SER A 227 8.75 19.24 17.27
C SER A 227 8.46 17.84 17.83
N ASN A 228 9.28 17.41 18.79
CA ASN A 228 9.12 16.16 19.54
C ASN A 228 9.35 16.43 21.04
N LEU A 229 9.48 15.36 21.83
CA LEU A 229 9.70 15.42 23.28
C LEU A 229 10.98 14.67 23.66
N LEU A 230 12.00 14.66 22.79
CA LEU A 230 13.24 13.95 23.05
C LEU A 230 13.90 14.51 24.32
N GLU A 231 14.40 13.62 25.18
CA GLU A 231 15.13 14.00 26.40
C GLU A 231 16.65 13.83 26.23
N ALA A 232 17.04 12.88 25.39
CA ALA A 232 18.42 12.63 25.01
C ALA A 232 18.49 12.27 23.52
N PHE A 233 19.58 12.65 22.87
CA PHE A 233 19.82 12.29 21.48
C PHE A 233 21.32 12.12 21.21
N ASP A 234 21.74 10.87 21.01
CA ASP A 234 23.11 10.51 20.69
C ASP A 234 23.22 10.14 19.21
N VAL A 235 23.92 10.98 18.46
CA VAL A 235 24.24 10.75 17.04
C VAL A 235 25.73 10.54 16.81
N SER A 236 26.52 10.33 17.86
CA SER A 236 27.98 10.23 17.80
C SER A 236 28.49 9.10 16.89
N LYS A 237 27.67 8.05 16.66
CA LYS A 237 27.99 6.95 15.73
C LYS A 237 27.56 7.22 14.28
N LEU A 238 26.73 8.25 14.04
CA LEU A 238 26.11 8.53 12.73
C LEU A 238 27.03 9.40 11.85
N ASN A 239 28.18 8.85 11.47
CA ASN A 239 29.24 9.57 10.75
C ASN A 239 28.87 10.02 9.33
N LYS A 240 27.76 9.51 8.76
CA LYS A 240 27.27 9.89 7.42
C LYS A 240 26.19 10.97 7.46
N LEU A 241 25.87 11.51 8.63
CA LEU A 241 24.80 12.50 8.80
C LEU A 241 25.13 13.81 8.07
N ILE A 242 24.23 14.26 7.22
CA ILE A 242 24.37 15.47 6.40
C ILE A 242 23.44 16.58 6.89
N ASP A 243 22.19 16.23 7.18
CA ASP A 243 21.14 17.17 7.63
C ASP A 243 20.44 16.61 8.87
N LEU A 244 20.58 17.32 9.98
CA LEU A 244 19.90 17.05 11.24
C LEU A 244 19.03 18.25 11.61
N ARG A 245 17.71 18.03 11.67
CA ARG A 245 16.74 19.01 12.15
C ARG A 245 16.06 18.48 13.38
N ILE A 246 16.41 19.05 14.53
CA ILE A 246 15.97 18.59 15.85
C ILE A 246 15.46 19.74 16.74
N ASP A 247 15.25 20.91 16.13
CA ASP A 247 14.64 22.07 16.77
C ASP A 247 13.26 21.73 17.37
N ARG A 248 12.88 22.44 18.44
CA ARG A 248 11.60 22.26 19.15
C ARG A 248 11.49 20.89 19.81
N ASN A 249 12.54 20.49 20.54
CA ASN A 249 12.49 19.43 21.55
C ASN A 249 12.79 20.10 22.89
N PRO A 250 11.77 20.51 23.67
CA PRO A 250 11.93 21.47 24.77
C PRO A 250 12.85 20.98 25.89
N ASP A 251 12.88 19.68 26.14
CA ASP A 251 13.70 19.07 27.20
C ASP A 251 15.08 18.60 26.71
N LEU A 252 15.33 18.64 25.39
CA LEU A 252 16.62 18.31 24.81
C LEU A 252 17.48 19.57 24.70
N SER A 253 18.36 19.80 25.66
CA SER A 253 19.33 20.92 25.62
C SER A 253 20.66 20.53 24.98
N CYS A 254 21.05 19.27 25.05
CA CYS A 254 22.34 18.78 24.56
C CYS A 254 22.16 17.61 23.57
N ILE A 255 22.77 17.73 22.39
CA ILE A 255 22.82 16.69 21.37
C ILE A 255 24.24 16.11 21.35
N LYS A 256 24.36 14.81 21.61
CA LYS A 256 25.67 14.18 21.71
C LYS A 256 26.22 13.84 20.32
N ILE A 257 27.41 14.36 20.03
CA ILE A 257 28.15 14.16 18.78
C ILE A 257 29.56 13.60 19.06
N ALA A 258 30.24 13.06 18.04
CA ALA A 258 31.66 12.70 18.17
C ALA A 258 32.58 13.90 17.93
N THR A 259 33.81 13.87 18.48
CA THR A 259 34.78 14.99 18.45
C THR A 259 35.06 15.58 17.08
N SER A 260 35.02 14.77 16.02
CA SER A 260 35.29 15.20 14.64
C SER A 260 34.09 15.03 13.71
N GLN A 261 32.89 14.84 14.28
CA GLN A 261 31.68 14.71 13.49
C GLN A 261 31.28 16.07 12.92
N ASN A 262 31.22 16.17 11.60
CA ASN A 262 30.71 17.34 10.91
C ASN A 262 29.29 17.06 10.41
N ILE A 263 28.33 17.90 10.80
CA ILE A 263 26.94 17.86 10.32
C ILE A 263 26.71 19.15 9.55
N PRO A 264 26.84 19.15 8.20
CA PRO A 264 26.78 20.35 7.37
C PRO A 264 25.53 21.20 7.57
N ILE A 265 24.36 20.56 7.73
CA ILE A 265 23.10 21.24 7.98
C ILE A 265 22.61 20.80 9.35
N LEU A 266 22.66 21.71 10.31
CA LEU A 266 22.24 21.46 11.67
C LEU A 266 21.24 22.54 12.08
N LYS A 267 19.99 22.13 12.30
CA LYS A 267 18.91 23.02 12.76
C LYS A 267 18.54 22.71 14.20
N LEU A 268 18.84 23.67 15.07
CA LEU A 268 18.61 23.64 16.51
C LEU A 268 17.68 24.78 16.94
N SER A 269 17.02 24.60 18.09
CA SER A 269 16.44 25.71 18.83
C SER A 269 17.52 26.54 19.55
N PRO A 270 17.26 27.81 19.93
CA PRO A 270 18.26 28.66 20.57
C PRO A 270 18.86 28.12 21.89
N TYR A 271 18.15 27.23 22.59
CA TYR A 271 18.58 26.61 23.85
C TYR A 271 19.32 25.27 23.66
N GLN A 272 19.42 24.79 22.42
CA GLN A 272 20.06 23.52 22.08
C GLN A 272 21.52 23.73 21.66
N GLN A 273 22.38 22.81 22.07
CA GLN A 273 23.78 22.77 21.64
C GLN A 273 24.24 21.33 21.36
N THR A 274 25.28 21.20 20.55
CA THR A 274 25.97 19.91 20.36
C THR A 274 27.21 19.83 21.25
N ASN A 275 27.45 18.68 21.89
CA ASN A 275 28.65 18.45 22.69
C ASN A 275 29.09 16.98 22.59
N VAL A 276 30.36 16.70 22.88
CA VAL A 276 30.86 15.34 23.05
C VAL A 276 30.42 14.72 24.38
N ASN A 277 30.17 15.57 25.39
CA ASN A 277 29.70 15.18 26.71
C ASN A 277 28.38 15.91 27.01
N CYS A 278 27.28 15.15 27.00
CA CYS A 278 25.98 15.58 27.51
C CYS A 278 25.75 14.88 28.85
N ASN A 279 26.44 15.37 29.89
CA ASN A 279 26.25 14.95 31.28
C ASN A 279 25.29 15.91 31.99
#